data_AF-A0A7S3HZB3-F1
#
_entry.id   AF-A0A7S3HZB3-F1
#
_cell.length_a   1.000
_cell.length_b   1.000
_cell.length_c   1.000
_cell.angle_alpha   90.00
_cell.angle_beta   90.00
_cell.angle_gamma   90.00
#
_symmetry.space_group_name_H-M   'P 1'
#
loop_
_entity.id
_entity.type
_entity.pdbx_description
1 polymer ?
#
loop_
_entity_poly.entity_id
_entity_poly.type
_entity_poly.pdbx_seq_one_letter_code
_entity_poly.pdbx_strand_id
1 'polypeptide(L)'
;MVAQHSKSIKGPKTRALGQYNYHEQRYCLQCDEEVAQRMCLVCENNLFCTNCYVETHIIGTKKRHMYFEITYDKSKREGPSTWSQPALKIEDVPMREDSFILASEYESELSSESFERMPPQASSRYHVQ
;
A
#
# COMPACT_ATOMS: atom_id res chain seq x y z
N MET A 1 16.10 2.56 -32.36
CA MET A 1 17.45 2.57 -31.75
C MET A 1 17.23 2.70 -30.25
N VAL A 2 17.43 1.63 -29.49
CA VAL A 2 17.11 1.57 -28.05
C VAL A 2 18.33 2.06 -27.28
N ALA A 3 18.19 3.16 -26.54
CA ALA A 3 19.30 3.82 -25.85
C ALA A 3 19.65 3.04 -24.57
N GLN A 4 20.68 2.20 -24.66
CA GLN A 4 21.21 1.49 -23.50
C GLN A 4 21.89 2.49 -22.56
N HIS A 5 21.33 2.72 -21.38
CA HIS A 5 21.89 3.59 -20.35
C HIS A 5 23.10 2.93 -19.67
N SER A 6 24.26 2.95 -20.33
CA SER A 6 25.52 2.34 -19.85
C SER A 6 26.40 3.30 -19.02
N LYS A 7 25.84 4.39 -18.48
CA LYS A 7 26.61 5.39 -17.74
C LYS A 7 26.60 5.10 -16.25
N SER A 8 27.77 4.84 -15.68
CA SER A 8 27.99 4.74 -14.23
C SER A 8 27.92 6.12 -13.60
N ILE A 9 26.70 6.57 -13.27
CA ILE A 9 26.47 7.86 -12.59
C ILE A 9 26.57 7.62 -11.08
N LYS A 10 27.45 8.37 -10.40
CA LYS A 10 27.52 8.35 -8.93
C LYS A 10 26.17 8.82 -8.37
N GLY A 11 25.40 7.89 -7.82
CA GLY A 11 24.02 8.12 -7.40
C GLY A 11 23.87 9.05 -6.20
N PRO A 12 22.63 9.47 -5.88
CA PRO A 12 22.36 10.28 -4.70
C PRO A 12 22.76 9.52 -3.43
N LYS A 13 23.23 10.24 -2.40
CA LYS A 13 23.63 9.68 -1.09
C LYS A 13 22.44 9.18 -0.24
N THR A 14 21.36 8.75 -0.88
CA THR A 14 20.20 8.17 -0.20
C THR A 14 20.52 6.73 0.16
N ARG A 15 20.29 6.36 1.42
CA ARG A 15 20.56 5.00 1.91
C ARG A 15 19.36 4.10 1.63
N ALA A 16 19.63 2.86 1.22
CA ALA A 16 18.61 1.82 1.23
C ALA A 16 18.15 1.58 2.67
N LEU A 17 16.84 1.54 2.88
CA LEU A 17 16.24 1.22 4.17
C LEU A 17 16.22 -0.28 4.46
N GLY A 18 16.33 -1.10 3.42
CA GLY A 18 16.26 -2.54 3.48
C GLY A 18 16.00 -3.14 2.10
N GLN A 19 15.63 -4.41 2.09
CA GLN A 19 15.31 -5.16 0.88
C GLN A 19 13.86 -5.65 0.90
N TYR A 20 13.19 -5.56 -0.24
CA TYR A 20 11.85 -6.09 -0.46
C TYR A 20 11.90 -7.10 -1.61
N ASN A 21 11.24 -8.24 -1.44
CA ASN A 21 11.24 -9.31 -2.44
C ASN A 21 9.85 -9.41 -3.08
N TYR A 22 9.79 -9.30 -4.41
CA TYR A 22 8.57 -9.56 -5.17
C TYR A 22 8.60 -10.94 -5.81
N HIS A 23 7.41 -11.54 -5.89
CA HIS A 23 7.19 -12.82 -6.58
C HIS A 23 7.20 -12.68 -8.10
N GLU A 24 6.93 -11.48 -8.63
CA GLU A 24 6.92 -11.18 -10.06
C GLU A 24 7.87 -10.02 -10.39
N GLN A 25 8.48 -10.08 -11.58
CA GLN A 25 9.33 -9.00 -12.07
C GLN A 25 8.49 -7.79 -12.48
N ARG A 26 8.87 -6.61 -11.99
CA ARG A 26 8.24 -5.35 -12.37
C ARG A 26 9.26 -4.44 -13.04
N TYR A 27 8.79 -3.69 -14.03
CA TYR A 27 9.62 -2.78 -14.81
C TYR A 27 9.66 -1.39 -14.18
N CYS A 28 10.69 -0.63 -14.54
CA CYS A 28 10.85 0.76 -14.13
C CYS A 28 9.69 1.60 -14.67
N LEU A 29 9.02 2.36 -13.80
CA LEU A 29 7.89 3.22 -14.19
C LEU A 29 8.30 4.34 -15.18
N GLN A 30 9.58 4.71 -15.22
CA GLN A 30 10.04 5.85 -16.01
C GLN A 30 10.43 5.46 -17.44
N CYS A 31 11.00 4.27 -17.63
CA CYS A 31 11.48 3.82 -18.94
C CYS A 31 10.77 2.57 -19.46
N ASP A 32 10.12 1.78 -18.59
CA ASP A 32 9.49 0.49 -18.92
C ASP A 32 10.41 -0.53 -19.64
N GLU A 33 11.71 -0.25 -19.72
CA GLU A 33 12.70 -1.08 -20.42
C GLU A 33 13.47 -2.00 -19.48
N GLU A 34 13.82 -1.48 -18.30
CA GLU A 34 14.64 -2.18 -17.31
C GLU A 34 13.81 -2.65 -16.11
N VAL A 35 14.24 -3.76 -15.51
CA VAL A 35 13.63 -4.26 -14.27
C VAL A 35 13.88 -3.26 -13.14
N ALA A 36 12.84 -2.95 -12.38
CA ALA A 36 12.94 -2.03 -11.25
C ALA A 36 13.81 -2.64 -10.13
N GLN A 37 14.74 -1.87 -9.59
CA GLN A 37 15.64 -2.31 -8.51
C GLN A 37 15.45 -1.49 -7.24
N ARG A 38 14.72 -0.38 -7.30
CA ARG A 38 14.52 0.54 -6.18
C ARG A 38 13.06 0.95 -6.09
N MET A 39 12.51 0.89 -4.89
CA MET A 39 11.15 1.34 -4.58
C MET A 39 11.23 2.59 -3.71
N CYS A 40 10.78 3.73 -4.22
CA CYS A 40 10.84 5.00 -3.49
C CYS A 40 9.66 5.13 -2.52
N LEU A 41 9.93 5.32 -1.22
CA LEU A 41 8.86 5.39 -0.22
C LEU A 41 8.08 6.70 -0.20
N VAL A 42 8.66 7.76 -0.76
CA VAL A 42 8.04 9.10 -0.75
C VAL A 42 7.28 9.35 -2.06
N CYS A 43 7.74 8.77 -3.17
CA CYS A 43 7.07 8.86 -4.46
C CYS A 43 6.03 7.74 -4.59
N GLU A 44 5.09 7.64 -3.63
CA GLU A 44 3.94 6.71 -3.71
C GLU A 44 4.35 5.24 -3.96
N ASN A 45 5.47 4.79 -3.39
CA ASN A 45 5.99 3.43 -3.59
C ASN A 45 6.30 3.08 -5.05
N ASN A 46 6.57 4.08 -5.89
CA ASN A 46 6.90 3.88 -7.29
C ASN A 46 8.25 3.16 -7.48
N LEU A 47 8.29 2.35 -8.54
CA LEU A 47 9.34 1.41 -8.87
C LEU A 47 10.25 1.99 -9.95
N PHE A 48 11.55 2.00 -9.71
CA PHE A 48 12.55 2.58 -10.62
C PHE A 48 13.74 1.64 -10.84
N CYS A 49 14.31 1.65 -12.04
CA CYS A 49 15.64 1.10 -12.25
C CYS A 49 16.70 1.99 -11.60
N THR A 50 17.92 1.49 -11.47
CA THR A 50 19.02 2.23 -10.84
C THR A 50 19.29 3.56 -11.54
N ASN A 51 19.26 3.62 -12.88
CA ASN A 51 19.57 4.84 -13.62
C ASN A 51 18.45 5.90 -13.49
N CYS A 52 17.21 5.53 -13.80
CA CYS A 52 16.07 6.45 -13.68
C CYS A 52 15.87 6.93 -12.25
N TYR A 53 16.13 6.09 -11.24
CA TYR A 53 16.10 6.55 -9.85
C TYR A 53 17.12 7.67 -9.62
N VAL A 54 18.37 7.49 -10.06
CA VAL A 54 19.42 8.52 -9.93
C VAL A 54 18.98 9.79 -10.65
N GLU A 55 18.62 9.72 -11.93
CA GLU A 55 18.26 10.90 -12.73
C GLU A 55 17.08 11.69 -12.15
N THR A 56 16.04 10.99 -11.68
CA THR A 56 14.84 11.63 -11.12
C THR A 56 15.01 12.05 -9.65
N HIS A 57 15.93 11.43 -8.91
CA HIS A 57 16.15 11.69 -7.48
C HIS A 57 17.46 12.46 -7.20
N ILE A 58 18.23 12.87 -8.20
CA ILE A 58 19.35 13.82 -8.03
C ILE A 58 18.91 15.28 -8.03
N ILE A 59 17.63 15.61 -8.23
CA ILE A 59 17.16 16.99 -8.37
C ILE A 59 16.26 17.38 -7.20
N GLY A 60 16.49 18.58 -6.66
CA GLY A 60 15.60 19.23 -5.69
C GLY A 60 15.40 18.44 -4.39
N THR A 61 14.13 18.34 -3.97
CA THR A 61 13.69 17.70 -2.72
C THR A 61 13.79 16.18 -2.73
N LYS A 62 13.77 15.57 -3.92
CA LYS A 62 13.80 14.12 -4.13
C LYS A 62 15.12 13.47 -3.73
N LYS A 63 16.20 14.27 -3.59
CA LYS A 63 17.53 13.84 -3.09
C LYS A 63 17.52 13.22 -1.70
N ARG A 64 16.49 13.46 -0.90
CA ARG A 64 16.38 12.94 0.47
C ARG A 64 15.38 11.80 0.58
N HIS A 65 14.79 11.36 -0.53
CA HIS A 65 13.85 10.26 -0.50
C HIS A 65 14.59 8.96 -0.19
N MET A 66 13.96 8.15 0.65
CA MET A 66 14.47 6.85 1.02
C MET A 66 13.86 5.80 0.09
N TYR A 67 14.61 4.73 -0.16
CA TYR A 67 14.15 3.65 -1.02
C TYR A 67 14.44 2.28 -0.40
N PHE A 68 13.65 1.29 -0.80
CA PHE A 68 13.97 -0.13 -0.58
C PHE A 68 14.63 -0.69 -1.84
N GLU A 69 15.66 -1.52 -1.66
CA GLU A 69 16.19 -2.33 -2.74
C GLU A 69 15.22 -3.47 -3.04
N ILE A 70 15.00 -3.73 -4.32
CA ILE A 70 14.03 -4.70 -4.78
C ILE A 70 14.76 -5.89 -5.38
N THR A 71 14.33 -7.07 -4.99
CA THR A 71 14.78 -8.34 -5.58
C THR A 71 13.58 -9.14 -6.05
N TYR A 72 13.81 -10.08 -6.96
CA TYR A 72 12.76 -10.93 -7.53
C TYR A 72 13.14 -12.38 -7.34
N ASP A 73 12.32 -13.11 -6.60
CA ASP A 73 12.49 -14.55 -6.41
C ASP A 73 11.36 -15.32 -7.10
N LYS A 74 11.69 -15.94 -8.24
CA LYS A 74 10.77 -16.81 -8.98
C LYS A 74 10.70 -18.22 -8.38
N SER A 75 11.46 -18.51 -7.32
CA SER A 75 11.67 -19.87 -6.81
C SER A 75 10.53 -20.33 -5.89
N LYS A 76 9.79 -19.39 -5.30
CA LYS A 76 8.49 -19.68 -4.69
C LYS A 76 7.43 -19.84 -5.79
N ARG A 77 7.42 -21.04 -6.39
CA ARG A 77 6.18 -21.57 -6.99
C ARG A 77 5.08 -21.36 -5.97
N GLU A 78 3.94 -20.84 -6.39
CA GLU A 78 2.71 -20.87 -5.62
C GLU A 78 2.41 -22.35 -5.33
N GLY A 79 2.95 -22.87 -4.22
CA GLY A 79 2.26 -23.91 -3.50
C GLY A 79 0.88 -23.35 -3.18
N PRO A 80 -0.19 -24.16 -3.22
CA PRO A 80 -1.53 -23.67 -2.97
C PRO A 80 -1.48 -22.76 -1.75
N SER A 81 -2.09 -21.58 -1.86
CA SER A 81 -2.37 -20.69 -0.75
C SER A 81 -3.37 -21.40 0.18
N THR A 82 -2.97 -22.53 0.74
CA THR A 82 -3.55 -23.05 1.95
C THR A 82 -3.19 -21.97 2.94
N TRP A 83 -4.17 -21.14 3.27
CA TRP A 83 -4.29 -20.61 4.61
C TRP A 83 -4.30 -21.82 5.55
N SER A 84 -3.11 -22.41 5.76
CA SER A 84 -2.83 -23.15 6.97
C SER A 84 -2.83 -22.05 8.01
N GLN A 85 -4.04 -21.75 8.49
CA GLN A 85 -4.22 -21.30 9.85
C GLN A 85 -3.19 -22.08 10.67
N PRO A 86 -2.39 -21.45 11.54
CA PRO A 86 -1.79 -22.26 12.59
C PRO A 86 -2.97 -23.03 13.18
N ALA A 87 -2.88 -24.36 13.13
CA ALA A 87 -3.69 -25.19 14.00
C ALA A 87 -3.23 -24.82 15.42
N LEU A 88 -3.68 -23.66 15.89
CA LEU A 88 -3.92 -23.43 17.28
C LEU A 88 -4.90 -24.54 17.60
N LYS A 89 -4.38 -25.64 18.13
CA LYS A 89 -5.21 -26.60 18.79
C LYS A 89 -5.81 -25.81 19.94
N ILE A 90 -7.03 -25.31 19.74
CA ILE A 90 -7.87 -24.84 20.81
C ILE A 90 -8.34 -26.13 21.50
N GLU A 91 -7.42 -26.78 22.21
CA GLU A 91 -7.79 -27.82 23.18
C GLU A 91 -8.17 -27.02 24.42
N ASP A 92 -9.47 -27.08 24.72
CA ASP A 92 -10.11 -26.69 25.98
C ASP A 92 -10.16 -25.19 26.31
N VAL A 93 -10.93 -24.44 25.51
CA VAL A 93 -11.67 -23.30 26.07
C VAL A 93 -13.00 -23.84 26.60
N PRO A 94 -13.26 -23.83 27.92
CA PRO A 94 -14.56 -24.22 28.45
C PRO A 94 -15.60 -23.24 27.90
N MET A 95 -16.55 -23.80 27.14
CA MET A 95 -17.73 -23.09 26.68
C MET A 95 -18.49 -22.60 27.91
N ARG A 96 -18.37 -21.32 28.28
CA ARG A 96 -19.32 -20.71 29.21
C ARG A 96 -20.57 -20.39 28.43
N GLU A 97 -21.67 -20.97 28.88
CA GLU A 97 -22.93 -21.10 28.16
C GLU A 97 -23.79 -19.83 28.15
N ASP A 98 -23.29 -18.71 28.69
CA ASP A 98 -24.12 -17.53 29.01
C ASP A 98 -23.78 -16.29 28.17
N SER A 99 -23.67 -16.39 26.85
CA SER A 99 -23.73 -15.22 25.97
C SER A 99 -24.28 -15.57 24.60
N PHE A 100 -25.48 -16.13 24.60
CA PHE A 100 -26.31 -16.23 23.40
C PHE A 100 -27.13 -14.94 23.28
N ILE A 101 -26.57 -13.93 22.60
CA ILE A 101 -27.39 -12.79 22.14
C ILE A 101 -28.27 -13.31 21.01
N LEU A 102 -29.56 -13.48 21.29
CA LEU A 102 -30.57 -13.83 20.29
C LEU A 102 -30.69 -12.69 19.28
N ALA A 103 -30.42 -12.99 18.02
CA ALA A 103 -30.60 -12.06 16.89
C ALA A 103 -32.06 -11.62 16.65
N SER A 104 -33.01 -12.07 17.49
CA SER A 104 -34.43 -11.70 17.39
C SER A 104 -34.79 -10.34 18.00
N GLU A 105 -33.92 -9.73 18.82
CA GLU A 105 -34.22 -8.41 19.42
C GLU A 105 -33.88 -7.22 18.49
N TYR A 106 -33.01 -7.41 17.49
CA TYR A 106 -32.50 -6.30 16.66
C TYR A 106 -33.48 -5.81 15.57
N GLU A 107 -34.48 -6.60 15.17
CA GLU A 107 -35.36 -6.23 14.05
C GLU A 107 -36.66 -5.50 14.45
N SER A 108 -36.88 -5.16 15.73
CA SER A 108 -38.14 -4.51 16.15
C SER A 108 -38.09 -2.98 16.29
N GLU A 109 -36.92 -2.34 16.34
CA GLU A 109 -36.83 -0.89 16.63
C GLU A 109 -36.79 0.03 15.39
N LEU A 110 -36.88 -0.50 14.16
CA LEU A 110 -36.73 0.31 12.94
C LEU A 110 -38.05 0.73 12.26
N SER A 111 -39.22 0.48 12.85
CA SER A 111 -40.50 0.68 12.16
C SER A 111 -41.40 1.84 12.66
N SER A 112 -41.02 2.68 13.62
CA SER A 112 -42.00 3.61 14.21
C SER A 112 -41.64 5.07 14.44
N GLU A 113 -40.47 5.58 14.04
CA GLU A 113 -40.23 7.04 14.07
C GLU A 113 -39.85 7.57 12.67
N SER A 114 -40.88 7.68 11.84
CA SER A 114 -40.95 8.77 10.87
C SER A 114 -41.26 10.08 11.61
N PHE A 115 -40.87 11.21 10.99
CA PHE A 115 -41.27 12.60 11.33
C PHE A 115 -40.37 13.26 12.41
N GLU A 116 -39.57 14.33 12.22
CA GLU A 116 -39.61 15.46 11.28
C GLU A 116 -38.27 16.25 11.21
N ARG A 117 -38.11 16.97 10.09
CA ARG A 117 -37.39 18.27 9.91
C ARG A 117 -35.85 18.29 9.97
N MET A 118 -35.28 18.34 8.76
CA MET A 118 -34.00 18.99 8.47
C MET A 118 -34.03 20.47 8.91
N PRO A 119 -33.05 20.96 9.69
CA PRO A 119 -32.83 22.39 9.82
C PRO A 119 -32.01 22.92 8.63
N PRO A 120 -32.44 24.00 7.95
CA PRO A 120 -31.56 24.76 7.06
C PRO A 120 -30.83 25.83 7.88
N GLN A 121 -29.51 25.86 7.82
CA GLN A 121 -28.70 27.00 8.31
C GLN A 121 -27.54 27.20 7.31
N ALA A 122 -27.84 27.88 6.20
CA ALA A 122 -27.49 29.28 5.98
C ALA A 122 -26.06 29.48 5.44
N SER A 123 -25.99 29.67 4.12
CA SER A 123 -24.84 30.30 3.47
C SER A 123 -24.75 31.76 3.91
N SER A 124 -23.75 32.11 4.72
CA SER A 124 -23.42 33.52 4.93
C SER A 124 -22.36 33.95 3.93
N ARG A 125 -22.82 34.69 2.92
CA ARG A 125 -21.99 35.43 1.97
C ARG A 125 -21.09 36.41 2.72
N TYR A 126 -19.81 36.40 2.39
CA TYR A 126 -19.03 37.63 2.36
C TYR A 126 -19.11 38.14 0.93
N HIS A 127 -19.80 39.27 0.72
CA HIS A 127 -19.71 40.05 -0.51
C HIS A 127 -18.89 41.29 -0.24
N VAL A 128 -17.97 41.53 -1.16
CA VAL A 128 -17.15 42.73 -1.33
C VAL A 128 -17.98 43.73 -2.14
N GLN A 129 -18.27 44.90 -1.56
CA GLN A 129 -18.14 46.25 -2.15
C GLN A 129 -18.67 47.30 -1.18
#